data_AF-A0A0A9Z0A1-F1
#
_entry.id   AF-A0A0A9Z0A1-F1
#
_cell.length_a   1.000
_cell.length_b   1.000
_cell.length_c   1.000
_cell.angle_alpha   90.00
_cell.angle_beta   90.00
_cell.angle_gamma   90.00
#
_symmetry.space_group_name_H-M   'P 1'
#
loop_
_entity.id
_entity.type
_entity.pdbx_description
1 polymer ?
#
loop_
_entity_poly.entity_id
_entity_poly.type
_entity_poly.pdbx_seq_one_letter_code
_entity_poly.pdbx_strand_id
1 'polypeptide(L)'
;VQQKCVSLEEFFLFEYDNSSDMATNLSRLQNIVHRVNSIEAGKIDDDMVVSRIMSVLPSRLKHFSSAWDSTSKTERTLTQLMSRLLKEEARYPVKKPENT
;
A
#
# COMPACT_ATOMS: atom_id res chain seq x y z
N VAL A 1 26.00 -8.92 -6.58
CA VAL A 1 24.91 -9.90 -6.41
C VAL A 1 23.99 -9.56 -5.21
N GLN A 2 24.49 -8.93 -4.14
CA GLN A 2 23.74 -8.75 -2.88
C GLN A 2 22.54 -7.78 -2.91
N GLN A 3 22.57 -6.69 -3.68
CA GLN A 3 21.49 -5.68 -3.68
C GLN A 3 20.14 -6.20 -4.24
N LYS A 4 20.17 -7.27 -5.04
CA LYS A 4 19.00 -7.78 -5.76
C LYS A 4 18.00 -8.50 -4.84
N CYS A 5 18.48 -9.30 -3.89
CA CYS A 5 17.63 -10.03 -2.95
C CYS A 5 17.04 -9.13 -1.87
N VAL A 6 17.83 -8.16 -1.38
CA VAL A 6 17.44 -7.26 -0.28
C VAL A 6 16.19 -6.44 -0.62
N SER A 7 16.07 -5.97 -1.87
CA SER A 7 14.94 -5.11 -2.26
C SER A 7 13.61 -5.87 -2.40
N LEU A 8 13.67 -7.14 -2.82
CA LEU A 8 12.46 -7.97 -2.93
C LEU A 8 11.98 -8.44 -1.54
N GLU A 9 12.92 -8.77 -0.66
CA GLU A 9 12.63 -9.05 0.75
C GLU A 9 11.94 -7.85 1.42
N GLU A 10 12.43 -6.64 1.17
CA GLU A 10 11.82 -5.40 1.69
C GLU A 10 10.37 -5.20 1.22
N PHE A 11 10.03 -5.59 -0.01
CA PHE A 11 8.64 -5.58 -0.46
C PHE A 11 7.76 -6.54 0.34
N PHE A 12 8.23 -7.76 0.60
CA PHE A 12 7.49 -8.77 1.36
C PHE A 12 7.47 -8.51 2.87
N LEU A 13 8.40 -7.72 3.39
CA LEU A 13 8.46 -7.31 4.80
C LEU A 13 7.83 -5.93 5.05
N PHE A 14 7.40 -5.21 4.02
CA PHE A 14 6.79 -3.88 4.16
C PHE A 14 5.51 -3.96 5.00
N GLU A 15 5.49 -3.38 6.20
CA GLU A 15 4.29 -3.29 7.03
C GLU A 15 3.71 -1.88 7.02
N TYR A 16 2.39 -1.76 7.24
CA TYR A 16 1.75 -0.45 7.37
C TYR A 16 2.18 0.22 8.68
N ASP A 17 2.77 1.40 8.57
CA ASP A 17 3.16 2.24 9.69
C ASP A 17 1.97 3.05 10.20
N ASN A 18 1.43 2.66 11.36
CA ASN A 18 0.29 3.32 12.01
C ASN A 18 0.60 4.73 12.53
N SER A 19 1.88 5.13 12.59
CA SER A 19 2.29 6.49 12.94
C SER A 19 2.34 7.44 11.72
N SER A 20 2.27 6.89 10.51
CA SER A 20 2.28 7.63 9.26
C SER A 20 0.91 7.61 8.56
N ASP A 21 0.63 8.63 7.76
CA ASP A 21 -0.57 8.69 6.92
C ASP A 21 -0.50 7.69 5.74
N MET A 22 -1.64 7.47 5.08
CA MET A 22 -1.79 6.53 3.96
C MET A 22 -0.91 6.95 2.79
N ALA A 23 -0.86 8.25 2.48
CA ALA A 23 -0.05 8.76 1.38
C ALA A 23 1.45 8.43 1.56
N THR A 24 1.96 8.60 2.77
CA THR A 24 3.34 8.27 3.14
C THR A 24 3.60 6.77 3.03
N ASN A 25 2.69 5.94 3.55
CA ASN A 25 2.80 4.48 3.44
C ASN A 25 2.81 4.01 1.97
N LEU A 26 1.88 4.52 1.15
CA LEU A 26 1.81 4.19 -0.29
C LEU A 26 3.07 4.64 -1.03
N SER A 27 3.59 5.84 -0.74
CA SER A 27 4.83 6.33 -1.35
C SER A 27 6.04 5.46 -0.99
N ARG A 28 6.17 5.04 0.28
CA ARG A 28 7.24 4.12 0.72
C ARG A 28 7.18 2.80 -0.06
N LEU A 29 5.99 2.20 -0.19
CA LEU A 29 5.82 0.97 -0.95
C LEU A 29 6.13 1.15 -2.43
N GLN A 30 5.66 2.23 -3.07
CA GLN A 30 5.96 2.53 -4.46
C GLN A 30 7.47 2.70 -4.70
N ASN A 31 8.18 3.35 -3.77
CA ASN A 31 9.63 3.49 -3.87
C ASN A 31 10.35 2.14 -3.83
N ILE A 32 9.90 1.19 -3.01
CA ILE A 32 10.42 -0.19 -2.99
C ILE A 32 10.17 -0.85 -4.35
N VAL A 33 8.93 -0.80 -4.85
CA VAL A 33 8.54 -1.38 -6.15
C VAL A 33 9.39 -0.79 -7.29
N HIS A 34 9.55 0.53 -7.35
CA HIS A 34 10.37 1.20 -8.35
C HIS A 34 11.82 0.77 -8.27
N ARG A 35 12.39 0.67 -7.06
CA ARG A 35 13.78 0.21 -6.89
C ARG A 35 13.95 -1.23 -7.35
N VAL A 36 13.06 -2.15 -6.97
CA VAL A 36 13.09 -3.54 -7.42
C VAL A 36 12.99 -3.63 -8.95
N ASN A 37 11.99 -2.97 -9.53
CA ASN A 37 11.74 -3.00 -10.97
C ASN A 37 12.81 -2.29 -11.80
N SER A 38 13.55 -1.33 -11.23
CA SER A 38 14.71 -0.72 -11.89
C SER A 38 15.90 -1.69 -12.07
N ILE A 39 15.98 -2.72 -11.22
CA ILE A 39 17.02 -3.75 -11.28
C ILE A 39 16.57 -4.94 -12.15
N GLU A 40 15.30 -5.34 -12.02
CA GLU A 40 14.68 -6.40 -12.82
C GLU A 40 13.30 -5.93 -13.27
N ALA A 41 13.21 -5.44 -14.50
CA ALA A 41 11.97 -4.88 -15.05
C ALA A 41 10.81 -5.89 -14.94
N GLY A 42 9.68 -5.44 -14.39
CA GLY A 42 8.48 -6.26 -14.24
C GLY A 42 8.56 -7.33 -13.14
N LYS A 43 9.55 -7.25 -12.23
CA LYS A 43 9.67 -8.22 -11.12
C LYS A 43 8.49 -8.17 -10.15
N ILE A 44 7.95 -6.99 -9.90
CA ILE A 44 6.75 -6.77 -9.12
C ILE A 44 5.72 -6.12 -10.03
N ASP A 45 4.61 -6.81 -10.28
CA ASP A 45 3.48 -6.30 -11.06
C ASP A 45 2.43 -5.62 -10.17
N ASP A 46 1.47 -4.94 -10.80
CA ASP A 46 0.41 -4.21 -10.10
C ASP A 46 -0.46 -5.12 -9.22
N ASP A 47 -0.70 -6.38 -9.63
CA ASP A 47 -1.51 -7.34 -8.87
C ASP A 47 -0.82 -7.74 -7.56
N MET A 48 0.50 -7.92 -7.60
CA MET A 48 1.32 -8.12 -6.40
C MET A 48 1.26 -6.90 -5.48
N VAL A 49 1.35 -5.68 -6.03
CA VAL A 49 1.26 -4.45 -5.22
C VAL A 49 -0.12 -4.30 -4.59
N VAL A 50 -1.20 -4.52 -5.35
CA VAL A 50 -2.59 -4.52 -4.84
C VAL A 50 -2.74 -5.52 -3.69
N SER A 51 -2.27 -6.75 -3.90
CA SER A 51 -2.31 -7.80 -2.88
C SER A 51 -1.53 -7.40 -1.63
N ARG A 52 -0.33 -6.83 -1.80
CA ARG A 52 0.48 -6.39 -0.65
C ARG A 52 -0.22 -5.28 0.13
N ILE A 53 -0.71 -4.24 -0.55
CA ILE A 53 -1.45 -3.14 0.09
C ILE A 53 -2.60 -3.69 0.92
N MET A 54 -3.47 -4.50 0.31
CA MET A 54 -4.64 -5.09 0.97
C MET A 54 -4.27 -5.94 2.19
N SER A 55 -3.16 -6.68 2.13
CA SER A 55 -2.72 -7.56 3.21
C SER A 55 -2.19 -6.82 4.45
N VAL A 56 -1.63 -5.62 4.26
CA VAL A 56 -1.04 -4.84 5.35
C VAL A 56 -1.94 -3.70 5.82
N LEU A 57 -3.15 -3.57 5.26
CA LEU A 57 -4.07 -2.52 5.68
C LEU A 57 -4.39 -2.66 7.18
N PRO A 58 -4.37 -1.55 7.92
CA PRO A 58 -4.71 -1.55 9.34
C PRO A 58 -6.19 -1.89 9.53
N SER A 59 -6.52 -2.58 10.64
CA SER A 59 -7.88 -3.04 10.94
C SER A 59 -8.93 -1.94 11.00
N ARG A 60 -8.53 -0.68 11.24
CA ARG A 60 -9.41 0.50 11.18
C ARG A 60 -10.05 0.70 9.79
N LEU A 61 -9.40 0.19 8.74
CA LEU A 61 -9.88 0.24 7.35
C LEU A 61 -10.57 -1.06 6.91
N LYS A 62 -11.00 -1.94 7.84
CA LYS A 62 -11.67 -3.21 7.49
C LYS A 62 -12.86 -3.06 6.53
N HIS A 63 -13.62 -1.96 6.65
CA HIS A 63 -14.77 -1.68 5.77
C HIS A 63 -14.33 -1.36 4.34
N PHE A 64 -13.16 -0.74 4.19
CA PHE A 64 -12.55 -0.53 2.88
C PHE A 64 -12.25 -1.88 2.22
N SER A 65 -11.65 -2.82 2.94
CA SER A 65 -11.28 -4.12 2.38
C SER A 65 -12.49 -4.85 1.80
N SER A 66 -13.58 -4.93 2.55
CA SER A 66 -14.83 -5.54 2.05
C SER A 66 -15.41 -4.80 0.84
N ALA A 67 -15.34 -3.48 0.80
CA ALA A 67 -15.80 -2.69 -0.33
C ALA A 67 -14.90 -2.85 -1.57
N TRP A 68 -13.60 -3.05 -1.38
CA TRP A 68 -12.65 -3.35 -2.45
C TRP A 68 -12.90 -4.74 -3.04
N ASP A 69 -13.09 -5.75 -2.19
CA ASP A 69 -13.41 -7.11 -2.60
C ASP A 69 -14.75 -7.27 -3.31
N SER A 70 -15.61 -6.25 -3.22
CA SER A 70 -16.89 -6.17 -3.93
C SER A 70 -16.82 -5.36 -5.23
N THR A 71 -15.69 -4.71 -5.51
CA THR A 71 -15.49 -3.86 -6.71
C THR A 71 -15.40 -4.72 -7.96
N SER A 72 -15.88 -4.23 -9.11
CA SER A 72 -15.80 -5.00 -10.37
C SER A 72 -14.34 -5.29 -10.75
N LYS A 73 -14.06 -6.44 -11.40
CA LYS A 73 -12.68 -6.80 -11.77
C LYS A 73 -12.00 -5.74 -12.65
N THR A 74 -12.76 -5.12 -13.55
CA THR A 74 -12.28 -4.05 -14.44
C THR A 74 -11.89 -2.77 -13.69
N GLU A 75 -12.41 -2.58 -12.47
CA GLU A 75 -12.11 -1.43 -11.62
C GLU A 75 -11.13 -1.77 -10.48
N ARG A 76 -10.60 -3.00 -10.43
CA ARG A 76 -9.59 -3.42 -9.46
C ARG A 76 -8.18 -3.10 -9.95
N THR A 77 -7.95 -1.84 -10.29
CA THR A 77 -6.62 -1.36 -10.70
C THR A 77 -5.86 -0.78 -9.51
N LEU A 78 -4.52 -0.81 -9.57
CA LEU A 78 -3.66 -0.21 -8.55
C LEU A 78 -3.98 1.29 -8.36
N THR A 79 -4.19 2.01 -9.45
CA THR A 79 -4.56 3.44 -9.42
C THR A 79 -5.87 3.69 -8.68
N GLN A 80 -6.91 2.88 -8.93
CA GLN A 80 -8.19 3.03 -8.25
C GLN A 80 -8.10 2.65 -6.77
N LEU A 81 -7.33 1.62 -6.43
CA LEU A 81 -7.06 1.24 -5.04
C LEU A 81 -6.45 2.40 -4.27
N MET A 82 -5.34 2.95 -4.76
CA MET A 82 -4.63 4.07 -4.13
C MET A 82 -5.52 5.30 -3.99
N SER A 83 -6.24 5.68 -5.06
CA SER A 83 -7.14 6.85 -5.02
C SER A 83 -8.25 6.69 -3.98
N ARG A 84 -8.85 5.50 -3.86
CA ARG A 84 -9.91 5.25 -2.88
C ARG A 84 -9.37 5.18 -1.46
N LEU A 85 -8.19 4.62 -1.23
CA LEU A 85 -7.56 4.60 0.09
C LEU A 85 -7.31 6.00 0.64
N LEU A 86 -6.79 6.90 -0.20
CA LEU A 86 -6.58 8.30 0.18
C LEU A 86 -7.89 9.01 0.55
N LYS A 87 -8.97 8.74 -0.19
CA LYS A 87 -10.31 9.27 0.12
C LYS A 87 -10.88 8.69 1.42
N GLU A 88 -10.64 7.40 1.67
CA GLU A 88 -11.14 6.73 2.87
C GLU A 88 -10.43 7.24 4.12
N GLU A 89 -9.11 7.45 4.08
CA GLU A 89 -8.36 8.02 5.20
C GLU A 89 -8.89 9.40 5.61
N ALA A 90 -9.27 10.24 4.65
CA ALA A 90 -9.84 11.56 4.94
C ALA A 90 -11.14 11.51 5.77
N ARG A 91 -11.82 10.36 5.82
CA ARG A 91 -13.02 10.12 6.65
C ARG A 91 -12.68 9.75 8.10
N TYR A 92 -11.44 9.32 8.34
CA TYR A 92 -10.94 8.90 9.64
C TYR A 92 -9.72 9.75 10.02
N PRO A 93 -9.90 11.04 10.34
CA PRO A 93 -8.79 11.89 10.77
C PRO A 93 -8.09 11.21 11.95
N VAL A 94 -6.81 10.90 11.79
CA VAL A 94 -5.95 10.46 12.89
C VAL A 94 -6.07 11.54 13.96
N LYS A 95 -6.65 11.19 15.12
CA LYS A 95 -6.65 12.07 16.28
C LYS A 95 -5.19 12.33 16.61
N LYS A 96 -4.67 13.49 16.20
CA LYS A 96 -3.40 13.98 16.76
C LYS A 96 -3.65 14.11 18.26
N PRO A 97 -2.77 13.55 19.13
CA PRO A 97 -2.88 13.80 20.55
C PRO A 97 -2.87 15.32 20.73
N GLU A 98 -3.97 15.82 21.28
CA GLU A 98 -4.13 17.22 21.64
C GLU A 98 -3.14 17.46 22.78
N ASN A 99 -2.07 18.21 22.51
CA ASN A 99 -1.07 18.56 23.51
C ASN A 99 -1.79 19.25 24.67
N THR A 100 -1.85 18.59 25.83
CA THR A 100 -2.29 19.19 27.10
C THR A 100 -1.11 19.83 27.79
#